data_AF-A0A6B3N874-F1
#
_entry.id   AF-A0A6B3N874-F1
#
_cell.length_a   1.000
_cell.length_b   1.000
_cell.length_c   1.000
_cell.angle_alpha   90.00
_cell.angle_beta   90.00
_cell.angle_gamma   90.00
#
_symmetry.space_group_name_H-M   'P 1'
#
loop_
_entity.id
_entity.type
_entity.pdbx_description
1 polymer ?
#
loop_
_entity_poly.entity_id
_entity_poly.type
_entity_poly.pdbx_seq_one_letter_code
_entity_poly.pdbx_strand_id
1 'polypeptide(L)'
;MVYDAWQLGASKSRAVATVIVDRFLGLLGLMLFAVGSLLFAQQLGVHLPSLQLWLLLGAMLVFLLVWMLLVPSRQMVKLIIKMRLPLWQNLQQKLINIIKAFLVFRNYQAVLSMSLGLSLMVQISVIVHYYLIAKALNLPVTLQIFFLIVPLVTVIMVLPISINGIGLRENAFVLLLGTFASGISRPEAIAFSWLAYGIVIIQGLLGGIVYALRK
;
A
#
# COMPACT_ATOMS: atom_id res chain seq x y z
N MET A 1 -6.75 12.44 -12.67
CA MET A 1 -6.90 10.98 -12.92
C MET A 1 -8.36 10.52 -13.00
N VAL A 2 -9.21 10.64 -11.96
CA VAL A 2 -10.64 10.24 -12.06
C VAL A 2 -11.44 11.13 -13.02
N TYR A 3 -11.11 12.42 -13.06
CA TYR A 3 -11.75 13.40 -13.95
C TYR A 3 -11.32 13.21 -15.42
N ASP A 4 -10.03 12.97 -15.67
CA ASP A 4 -9.49 12.74 -17.02
C ASP A 4 -10.03 11.44 -17.65
N ALA A 5 -10.19 10.38 -16.85
CA ALA A 5 -10.81 9.13 -17.30
C ALA A 5 -12.30 9.28 -17.66
N TRP A 6 -12.99 10.25 -17.03
CA TRP A 6 -14.40 10.55 -17.30
C TRP A 6 -14.57 11.37 -18.59
N GLN A 7 -13.69 12.34 -18.86
CA GLN A 7 -13.73 13.10 -20.13
C GLN A 7 -13.37 12.24 -21.36
N LEU A 8 -12.58 11.19 -21.20
CA LEU A 8 -12.20 10.25 -22.28
C LEU A 8 -13.25 9.15 -22.57
N GLY A 9 -14.48 9.26 -22.03
CA GLY A 9 -15.59 8.37 -22.39
C GLY A 9 -15.63 7.03 -21.63
N ALA A 10 -14.86 6.88 -20.54
CA ALA A 10 -15.00 5.71 -19.67
C ALA A 10 -16.20 5.91 -18.73
N SER A 11 -17.13 4.94 -18.69
CA SER A 11 -18.23 4.98 -17.72
C SER A 11 -17.69 5.13 -16.29
N LYS A 12 -18.40 5.81 -15.37
CA LYS A 12 -17.97 5.99 -13.95
C LYS A 12 -17.42 4.71 -13.32
N SER A 13 -17.96 3.55 -13.72
CA SER A 13 -17.53 2.22 -13.27
C SER A 13 -16.09 1.86 -13.70
N ARG A 14 -15.64 2.23 -14.91
CA ARG A 14 -14.27 1.99 -15.40
C ARG A 14 -13.23 2.88 -14.73
N ALA A 15 -13.55 4.15 -14.47
CA ALA A 15 -12.63 5.06 -13.76
C ALA A 15 -12.40 4.58 -12.31
N VAL A 16 -13.47 4.21 -11.60
CA VAL A 16 -13.38 3.64 -10.25
C VAL A 16 -12.62 2.30 -10.27
N ALA A 17 -12.90 1.43 -11.25
CA ALA A 17 -12.18 0.18 -11.42
C ALA A 17 -10.66 0.40 -11.60
N THR A 18 -10.26 1.40 -12.39
CA THR A 18 -8.85 1.72 -12.63
C THR A 18 -8.14 2.14 -11.35
N VAL A 19 -8.77 3.01 -10.54
CA VAL A 19 -8.21 3.44 -9.25
C VAL A 19 -8.10 2.27 -8.28
N ILE A 20 -9.12 1.40 -8.22
CA ILE A 20 -9.08 0.21 -7.36
C ILE A 20 -7.92 -0.69 -7.77
N VAL A 21 -7.79 -0.99 -9.06
CA VAL A 21 -6.69 -1.81 -9.60
C VAL A 21 -5.35 -1.19 -9.24
N ASP A 22 -5.15 0.10 -9.49
CA ASP A 22 -3.93 0.84 -9.16
C ASP A 22 -3.57 0.72 -7.67
N ARG A 23 -4.54 0.94 -6.77
CA ARG A 23 -4.34 0.77 -5.32
C ARG A 23 -3.95 -0.64 -4.94
N PHE A 24 -4.55 -1.66 -5.55
CA PHE A 24 -4.22 -3.06 -5.30
C PHE A 24 -2.82 -3.42 -5.78
N LEU A 25 -2.43 -2.99 -6.99
CA LEU A 25 -1.07 -3.21 -7.52
C LEU A 25 -0.02 -2.51 -6.66
N GLY A 26 -0.32 -1.31 -6.18
CA GLY A 26 0.52 -0.60 -5.21
C GLY A 26 0.70 -1.38 -3.91
N LEU A 27 -0.39 -1.85 -3.30
CA LEU A 27 -0.33 -2.66 -2.06
C LEU A 27 0.44 -3.97 -2.26
N LEU A 28 0.27 -4.63 -3.39
CA LEU A 28 1.02 -5.82 -3.75
C LEU A 28 2.52 -5.56 -3.86
N GLY A 29 2.90 -4.46 -4.51
CA GLY A 29 4.31 -4.05 -4.58
C GLY A 29 4.90 -3.87 -3.18
N LEU A 30 4.20 -3.16 -2.30
CA LEU A 30 4.62 -2.99 -0.90
C LEU A 30 4.77 -4.31 -0.16
N MET A 31 3.80 -5.22 -0.30
CA MET A 31 3.83 -6.52 0.36
C MET A 31 4.97 -7.40 -0.15
N LEU A 32 5.27 -7.37 -1.45
CA LEU A 32 6.42 -8.06 -2.03
C LEU A 32 7.74 -7.53 -1.46
N PHE A 33 7.87 -6.21 -1.33
CA PHE A 33 9.04 -5.58 -0.69
C PHE A 33 9.15 -5.94 0.79
N ALA A 34 8.03 -5.99 1.52
CA ALA A 34 8.00 -6.39 2.92
C ALA A 34 8.46 -7.84 3.12
N VAL A 35 7.89 -8.78 2.35
CA VAL A 35 8.28 -10.20 2.42
C VAL A 35 9.73 -10.38 1.96
N GLY A 36 10.14 -9.68 0.89
CA GLY A 36 11.51 -9.68 0.41
C GLY A 36 12.50 -9.20 1.47
N SER A 37 12.22 -8.09 2.15
CA SER A 37 13.08 -7.56 3.22
C SER A 37 13.14 -8.49 4.44
N LEU A 38 12.05 -9.19 4.77
CA LEU A 38 12.04 -10.20 5.84
C LEU A 38 12.99 -11.39 5.56
N LEU A 39 13.18 -11.77 4.29
CA LEU A 39 14.15 -12.82 3.93
C LEU A 39 15.59 -12.42 4.29
N PHE A 40 15.89 -11.13 4.23
CA PHE A 40 17.20 -10.58 4.59
C PHE A 40 17.28 -10.08 6.04
N ALA A 41 16.18 -10.13 6.80
CA ALA A 41 16.13 -9.57 8.16
C ALA A 41 17.16 -10.20 9.13
N GLN A 42 17.43 -11.50 9.00
CA GLN A 42 18.48 -12.17 9.80
C GLN A 42 19.88 -11.63 9.51
N GLN A 43 20.18 -11.30 8.25
CA GLN A 43 21.47 -10.71 7.85
C GLN A 43 21.60 -9.25 8.31
N LEU A 44 20.47 -8.57 8.55
CA LEU A 44 20.40 -7.19 9.01
C LEU A 44 20.49 -7.05 10.54
N GLY A 45 20.74 -8.15 11.26
CA GLY A 45 20.81 -8.15 12.73
C GLY A 45 19.45 -7.97 13.41
N VAL A 46 18.34 -8.09 12.66
CA VAL A 46 16.99 -7.98 13.19
C VAL A 46 16.56 -9.33 13.74
N HIS A 47 16.64 -9.47 15.07
CA HIS A 47 16.17 -10.65 15.78
C HIS A 47 14.68 -10.56 16.08
N LEU A 48 13.86 -10.98 15.12
CA LEU A 48 12.42 -11.13 15.32
C LEU A 48 12.10 -12.48 15.99
N PRO A 49 11.42 -12.49 17.15
CA PRO A 49 10.80 -13.72 17.63
C PRO A 49 9.78 -14.20 16.59
N SER A 50 9.87 -15.47 16.21
CA SER A 50 8.97 -16.11 15.23
C SER A 50 9.03 -15.51 13.81
N LEU A 51 10.22 -15.12 13.33
CA LEU A 51 10.43 -14.63 11.96
C LEU A 51 9.83 -15.54 10.87
N GLN A 52 9.88 -16.85 11.06
CA GLN A 52 9.25 -17.83 10.16
C GLN A 52 7.72 -17.69 10.08
N LEU A 53 7.05 -17.39 11.19
CA LEU A 53 5.61 -17.16 11.22
C LEU A 53 5.23 -15.88 10.46
N TRP A 54 5.98 -14.79 10.66
CA TRP A 54 5.75 -13.53 9.94
C TRP A 54 6.01 -13.66 8.44
N LEU A 55 7.05 -14.40 8.05
CA LEU A 55 7.31 -14.75 6.64
C LEU A 55 6.15 -15.56 6.04
N LEU A 56 5.67 -16.58 6.75
CA LEU A 56 4.54 -17.41 6.30
C LEU A 56 3.25 -16.59 6.15
N LEU A 57 2.91 -15.76 7.14
CA LEU A 57 1.73 -14.89 7.08
C LEU A 57 1.83 -13.85 5.95
N GLY A 58 2.99 -13.23 5.79
CA GLY A 58 3.25 -12.28 4.71
C GLY A 58 3.15 -12.94 3.33
N ALA A 59 3.78 -14.11 3.15
CA ALA A 59 3.71 -14.89 1.92
C ALA A 59 2.27 -15.35 1.62
N MET A 60 1.52 -15.80 2.63
CA MET A 60 0.11 -16.16 2.49
C MET A 60 -0.75 -14.97 2.04
N LEU A 61 -0.51 -13.79 2.61
CA LEU A 61 -1.24 -12.58 2.24
C LEU A 61 -0.92 -12.13 0.80
N VAL A 62 0.36 -12.16 0.41
CA VAL A 62 0.78 -11.92 -0.99
C VAL A 62 0.12 -12.93 -1.92
N PHE A 63 0.16 -14.22 -1.57
CA PHE A 63 -0.45 -15.28 -2.37
C PHE A 63 -1.96 -15.05 -2.55
N LEU A 64 -2.68 -14.70 -1.48
CA LEU A 64 -4.11 -14.37 -1.55
C LEU A 64 -4.40 -13.19 -2.49
N LEU A 65 -3.61 -12.12 -2.40
CA LEU A 65 -3.79 -10.93 -3.25
C LEU A 65 -3.46 -11.24 -4.72
N VAL A 66 -2.39 -12.00 -4.99
CA VAL A 66 -2.01 -12.44 -6.34
C VAL A 66 -3.05 -13.43 -6.91
N TRP A 67 -3.55 -14.37 -6.10
CA TRP A 67 -4.64 -15.26 -6.48
C TRP A 67 -5.89 -14.47 -6.87
N MET A 68 -6.23 -13.44 -6.10
CA MET A 68 -7.36 -12.56 -6.39
C MET A 68 -7.18 -11.76 -7.69
N LEU A 69 -5.93 -11.43 -8.06
CA LEU A 69 -5.59 -10.80 -9.34
C LEU A 69 -5.66 -11.74 -10.55
N LEU A 70 -5.13 -12.95 -10.40
CA LEU A 70 -4.92 -13.90 -11.52
C LEU A 70 -6.14 -14.78 -11.77
N VAL A 71 -6.95 -15.03 -10.75
CA VAL A 71 -8.13 -15.90 -10.81
C VAL A 71 -9.45 -15.13 -10.56
N PRO A 72 -9.68 -13.92 -11.11
CA PRO A 72 -11.02 -13.34 -11.06
C PRO A 72 -11.91 -14.18 -11.97
N SER A 73 -12.66 -15.10 -11.36
CA SER A 73 -13.62 -15.95 -12.06
C SER A 73 -15.03 -15.41 -11.82
N ARG A 74 -15.87 -15.44 -12.86
CA ARG A 74 -17.31 -15.14 -12.73
C ARG A 74 -17.99 -16.03 -11.67
N GLN A 75 -17.39 -17.16 -11.31
CA GLN A 75 -17.88 -18.07 -10.28
C GLN A 75 -17.59 -17.55 -8.87
N MET A 76 -16.48 -16.84 -8.61
CA MET A 76 -16.22 -16.21 -7.31
C MET A 76 -17.26 -15.14 -6.98
N VAL A 77 -17.66 -14.34 -7.97
CA VAL A 77 -18.75 -13.36 -7.80
C VAL A 77 -20.06 -14.08 -7.42
N LYS A 78 -20.38 -15.19 -8.09
CA LYS A 78 -21.57 -16.00 -7.77
C LYS A 78 -21.48 -16.64 -6.38
N LEU A 79 -20.32 -17.13 -5.97
CA LEU A 79 -20.10 -17.79 -4.68
C LEU A 79 -20.20 -16.80 -3.52
N ILE A 80 -19.62 -15.61 -3.67
CA ILE A 80 -19.74 -14.51 -2.71
C ILE A 80 -21.21 -14.05 -2.60
N ILE A 81 -21.94 -13.93 -3.71
CA ILE A 81 -23.38 -13.61 -3.69
C ILE A 81 -24.19 -14.72 -3.00
N LYS A 82 -23.84 -15.99 -3.23
CA LYS A 82 -24.52 -17.15 -2.65
C LYS A 82 -24.31 -17.28 -1.14
N MET A 83 -23.16 -16.87 -0.62
CA MET A 83 -22.83 -16.95 0.81
C MET A 83 -23.63 -16.00 1.71
N ARG A 84 -24.48 -15.11 1.16
CA ARG A 84 -25.35 -14.14 1.88
C ARG A 84 -24.87 -13.87 3.31
N LEU A 85 -23.84 -13.04 3.48
CA LEU A 85 -23.32 -12.64 4.79
C LEU A 85 -24.08 -11.38 5.26
N PRO A 86 -25.19 -11.51 6.02
CA PRO A 86 -26.07 -10.40 6.35
C PRO A 86 -25.39 -9.32 7.21
N LEU A 87 -24.37 -9.70 7.99
CA LEU A 87 -23.63 -8.78 8.88
C LEU A 87 -22.58 -7.91 8.14
N TRP A 88 -22.26 -8.22 6.87
CA TRP A 88 -21.15 -7.59 6.14
C TRP A 88 -21.51 -7.20 4.71
N GLN A 89 -22.77 -6.85 4.45
CA GLN A 89 -23.26 -6.52 3.11
C GLN A 89 -22.46 -5.41 2.41
N ASN A 90 -22.02 -4.40 3.17
CA ASN A 90 -21.17 -3.31 2.65
C ASN A 90 -19.79 -3.80 2.21
N LEU A 91 -19.19 -4.77 2.92
CA LEU A 91 -17.92 -5.36 2.53
C LEU A 91 -18.09 -6.31 1.34
N GLN A 92 -19.18 -7.07 1.31
CA GLN A 92 -19.53 -7.97 0.21
C GLN A 92 -19.69 -7.20 -1.12
N GLN A 93 -20.39 -6.07 -1.11
CA GLN A 93 -20.55 -5.24 -2.30
C GLN A 93 -19.23 -4.62 -2.76
N LYS A 94 -18.38 -4.17 -1.83
CA LYS A 94 -17.02 -3.70 -2.15
C LYS A 94 -16.18 -4.79 -2.82
N LEU A 95 -16.17 -6.00 -2.27
CA LEU A 95 -15.44 -7.15 -2.84
C LEU A 95 -15.94 -7.52 -4.25
N ILE A 96 -17.26 -7.53 -4.47
CA ILE A 96 -17.84 -7.78 -5.79
C ILE A 96 -17.40 -6.70 -6.80
N ASN A 97 -17.38 -5.43 -6.39
CA ASN A 97 -16.94 -4.33 -7.24
C ASN A 97 -15.45 -4.46 -7.60
N ILE A 98 -14.62 -4.89 -6.65
CA ILE A 98 -13.19 -5.16 -6.90
C ILE A 98 -13.03 -6.30 -7.91
N ILE A 99 -13.72 -7.44 -7.73
CA ILE A 99 -13.62 -8.57 -8.67
C ILE A 99 -14.13 -8.18 -10.07
N LYS A 100 -15.23 -7.42 -10.15
CA LYS A 100 -15.74 -6.89 -11.43
C LYS A 100 -14.74 -5.94 -12.10
N ALA A 101 -14.04 -5.09 -11.33
CA ALA A 101 -12.99 -4.24 -11.84
C ALA A 101 -11.87 -5.07 -12.50
N PHE A 102 -11.39 -6.12 -11.82
CA PHE A 102 -10.36 -7.00 -12.38
C PHE A 102 -10.82 -7.80 -13.60
N LEU A 103 -12.09 -8.22 -13.66
CA LEU A 103 -12.65 -8.91 -14.82
C LEU A 103 -12.62 -8.06 -16.10
N VAL A 104 -12.70 -6.73 -16.00
CA VAL A 104 -12.62 -5.82 -17.16
C VAL A 104 -11.20 -5.75 -17.74
N PHE A 105 -10.17 -5.91 -16.90
CA PHE A 105 -8.75 -5.80 -17.31
C PHE A 105 -8.10 -7.14 -17.71
N ARG A 106 -8.82 -8.27 -17.58
CA ARG A 106 -8.29 -9.62 -17.84
C ARG A 106 -7.69 -9.83 -19.24
N ASN A 107 -8.21 -9.14 -20.25
CA ASN A 107 -7.74 -9.30 -21.64
C ASN A 107 -6.52 -8.42 -21.99
N TYR A 108 -6.03 -7.59 -21.07
CA TYR A 108 -4.93 -6.65 -21.30
C TYR A 108 -3.71 -6.97 -20.42
N GLN A 109 -3.17 -8.18 -20.53
CA GLN A 109 -2.03 -8.64 -19.71
C GLN A 109 -0.78 -7.76 -19.84
N ALA A 110 -0.50 -7.21 -21.03
CA ALA A 110 0.60 -6.27 -21.24
C ALA A 110 0.43 -4.98 -20.42
N VAL A 111 -0.79 -4.42 -20.40
CA VAL A 111 -1.11 -3.22 -19.61
C VAL A 111 -1.00 -3.50 -18.12
N LEU A 112 -1.45 -4.67 -17.66
CA LEU A 112 -1.28 -5.12 -16.27
C LEU A 112 0.20 -5.20 -15.85
N SER A 113 1.07 -5.77 -16.70
CA SER A 113 2.50 -5.87 -16.42
C SER A 113 3.19 -4.50 -16.36
N MET A 114 2.83 -3.59 -17.27
CA MET A 114 3.35 -2.22 -17.29
C MET A 114 2.88 -1.43 -16.06
N SER A 115 1.60 -1.55 -15.70
CA SER A 115 1.05 -0.93 -14.49
C SER A 115 1.68 -1.48 -13.21
N LEU A 116 2.00 -2.78 -13.17
CA LEU A 116 2.78 -3.38 -12.07
C LEU A 116 4.18 -2.79 -12.00
N GLY A 117 4.89 -2.68 -13.12
CA GLY A 117 6.22 -2.06 -13.18
C GLY A 117 6.20 -0.61 -12.69
N LEU A 118 5.25 0.19 -13.18
CA LEU A 118 5.04 1.56 -12.71
C LEU A 118 4.70 1.62 -11.22
N SER A 119 3.85 0.72 -10.73
CA SER A 119 3.51 0.63 -9.31
C SER A 119 4.76 0.36 -8.48
N LEU A 120 5.63 -0.56 -8.89
CA LEU A 120 6.89 -0.84 -8.21
C LEU A 120 7.83 0.36 -8.20
N MET A 121 7.93 1.11 -9.30
CA MET A 121 8.74 2.34 -9.35
C MET A 121 8.21 3.41 -8.39
N VAL A 122 6.89 3.57 -8.32
CA VAL A 122 6.24 4.45 -7.34
C VAL A 122 6.58 3.98 -5.92
N GLN A 123 6.51 2.68 -5.64
CA GLN A 123 6.84 2.18 -4.31
C GLN A 123 8.31 2.38 -3.92
N ILE A 124 9.24 2.17 -4.85
CA ILE A 124 10.66 2.50 -4.62
C ILE A 124 10.81 4.00 -4.31
N SER A 125 10.12 4.86 -5.06
CA SER A 125 10.15 6.31 -4.83
C SER A 125 9.62 6.68 -3.44
N VAL A 126 8.56 6.02 -2.97
CA VAL A 126 8.01 6.21 -1.62
C VAL A 126 9.04 5.80 -0.56
N ILE A 127 9.69 4.65 -0.73
CA ILE A 127 10.71 4.15 0.21
C ILE A 127 11.93 5.09 0.26
N VAL A 128 12.41 5.54 -0.90
CA VAL A 128 13.50 6.52 -1.00
C VAL A 128 13.11 7.84 -0.36
N HIS A 129 11.87 8.31 -0.56
CA HIS A 129 11.35 9.52 0.08
C HIS A 129 11.45 9.44 1.61
N TYR A 130 10.98 8.36 2.23
CA TYR A 130 11.10 8.14 3.68
C TYR A 130 12.57 8.06 4.13
N TYR A 131 13.42 7.38 3.36
CA TYR A 131 14.85 7.28 3.67
C TYR A 131 15.57 8.64 3.65
N LEU A 132 15.26 9.50 2.67
CA LEU A 132 15.83 10.85 2.58
C LEU A 132 15.44 11.71 3.78
N ILE A 133 14.20 11.60 4.27
CA ILE A 133 13.75 12.30 5.49
C ILE A 133 14.52 11.77 6.70
N ALA A 134 14.72 10.46 6.81
CA ALA A 134 15.48 9.87 7.90
C ALA A 134 16.93 10.36 7.90
N LYS A 135 17.55 10.47 6.71
CA LYS A 135 18.87 11.07 6.54
C LYS A 135 18.90 12.55 6.91
N ALA A 136 17.88 13.32 6.54
CA ALA A 136 17.79 14.73 6.91
C ALA A 136 17.68 14.94 8.43
N LEU A 137 17.07 13.99 9.13
CA LEU A 137 17.01 13.95 10.59
C LEU A 137 18.21 13.27 11.27
N ASN A 138 19.23 12.86 10.50
CA ASN A 138 20.38 12.10 10.99
C ASN A 138 20.02 10.81 11.75
N LEU A 139 18.91 10.16 11.40
CA LEU A 139 18.51 8.91 12.02
C LEU A 139 19.41 7.76 11.54
N PRO A 140 19.86 6.86 12.44
CA PRO A 140 20.74 5.74 12.12
C PRO A 140 19.98 4.56 11.48
N VAL A 141 19.19 4.82 10.43
CA VAL A 141 18.36 3.81 9.75
C VAL A 141 18.91 3.51 8.37
N THR A 142 19.11 2.23 8.09
CA THR A 142 19.51 1.76 6.75
C THR A 142 18.29 1.68 5.83
N LEU A 143 18.50 1.95 4.53
CA LEU A 143 17.46 1.90 3.50
C LEU A 143 16.66 0.57 3.52
N GLN A 144 17.33 -0.56 3.77
CA GLN A 144 16.72 -1.89 3.84
C GLN A 144 15.62 -2.00 4.90
N ILE A 145 15.76 -1.30 6.03
CA ILE A 145 14.76 -1.29 7.10
C ILE A 145 13.47 -0.59 6.62
N PHE A 146 13.58 0.44 5.77
CA PHE A 146 12.40 1.10 5.20
C PHE A 146 11.61 0.21 4.24
N PHE A 147 12.24 -0.77 3.58
CA PHE A 147 11.52 -1.78 2.80
C PHE A 147 10.63 -2.69 3.65
N LEU A 148 10.86 -2.74 4.97
CA LEU A 148 10.00 -3.45 5.93
C LEU A 148 9.00 -2.50 6.59
N ILE A 149 9.46 -1.35 7.10
CA ILE A 149 8.64 -0.42 7.87
C ILE A 149 7.56 0.23 6.99
N VAL A 150 7.91 0.73 5.80
CA VAL A 150 7.00 1.51 4.95
C VAL A 150 5.78 0.70 4.51
N PRO A 151 5.91 -0.55 4.01
CA PRO A 151 4.75 -1.40 3.73
C PRO A 151 3.85 -1.63 4.93
N LEU A 152 4.42 -1.95 6.10
CA LEU A 152 3.66 -2.23 7.31
C LEU A 152 2.88 -1.00 7.77
N VAL A 153 3.53 0.16 7.82
CA VAL A 153 2.88 1.43 8.15
C VAL A 153 1.76 1.74 7.15
N THR A 154 2.00 1.54 5.85
CA THR A 154 0.99 1.80 4.82
C THR A 154 -0.23 0.91 4.97
N VAL A 155 -0.05 -0.38 5.26
CA VAL A 155 -1.15 -1.31 5.54
C VAL A 155 -1.95 -0.84 6.77
N ILE A 156 -1.26 -0.46 7.84
CA ILE A 156 -1.89 0.07 9.06
C ILE A 156 -2.71 1.33 8.74
N MET A 157 -2.18 2.24 7.92
CA MET A 157 -2.87 3.48 7.51
C MET A 157 -4.10 3.24 6.64
N VAL A 158 -4.12 2.18 5.84
CA VAL A 158 -5.28 1.82 5.00
C VAL A 158 -6.44 1.28 5.85
N LEU A 159 -6.18 0.82 7.08
CA LEU A 159 -7.23 0.34 7.96
C LEU A 159 -8.17 1.51 8.33
N PRO A 160 -9.50 1.36 8.14
CA PRO A 160 -10.49 2.41 8.40
C PRO A 160 -10.80 2.55 9.89
N ILE A 161 -9.78 2.48 10.74
CA ILE A 161 -9.89 2.53 12.21
C ILE A 161 -9.68 3.96 12.72
N SER A 162 -8.94 4.80 11.97
CA SER A 162 -8.62 6.17 12.39
C SER A 162 -8.98 7.21 11.31
N ILE A 163 -9.33 8.42 11.75
CA ILE A 163 -9.56 9.55 10.87
C ILE A 163 -8.18 10.03 10.36
N ASN A 164 -7.88 9.76 9.09
CA ASN A 164 -6.67 10.21 8.39
C ASN A 164 -5.33 9.73 8.98
N GLY A 165 -5.34 8.62 9.75
CA GLY A 165 -4.12 8.05 10.30
C GLY A 165 -3.49 8.86 11.44
N ILE A 166 -4.16 9.90 11.96
CA ILE A 166 -3.65 10.72 13.08
C ILE A 166 -3.58 9.83 14.33
N GLY A 167 -2.44 9.83 15.02
CA GLY A 167 -2.15 8.91 16.12
C GLY A 167 -1.74 7.50 15.66
N LEU A 168 -2.41 6.90 14.67
CA LEU A 168 -2.08 5.55 14.20
C LEU A 168 -0.72 5.52 13.49
N ARG A 169 -0.46 6.53 12.66
CA ARG A 169 0.82 6.73 11.97
C ARG A 169 1.98 6.94 12.94
N GLU A 170 1.81 7.87 13.86
CA GLU A 170 2.88 8.23 14.81
C GLU A 170 3.24 7.01 15.65
N ASN A 171 2.24 6.31 16.19
CA ASN A 171 2.47 5.09 16.96
C ASN A 171 3.08 3.98 16.10
N ALA A 172 2.64 3.81 14.83
CA ALA A 172 3.23 2.81 13.94
C ALA A 172 4.71 3.08 13.67
N PHE A 173 5.09 4.33 13.39
CA PHE A 173 6.50 4.69 13.21
C PHE A 173 7.30 4.58 14.51
N VAL A 174 6.76 5.03 15.65
CA VAL A 174 7.41 4.89 16.97
C VAL A 174 7.68 3.41 17.29
N LEU A 175 6.67 2.54 17.10
CA LEU A 175 6.81 1.11 17.37
C LEU A 175 7.79 0.45 16.41
N LEU A 176 7.62 0.65 15.09
CA LEU A 176 8.42 -0.04 14.09
C LEU A 176 9.86 0.48 14.05
N LEU A 177 10.08 1.81 14.09
CA LEU A 177 11.44 2.35 14.17
C LEU A 177 12.09 1.97 15.50
N GLY A 178 11.38 2.04 16.63
CA GLY A 178 11.93 1.62 17.92
C GLY A 178 12.22 0.12 18.03
N THR A 179 11.51 -0.72 17.26
CA THR A 179 11.74 -2.18 17.25
C THR A 179 12.83 -2.58 16.26
N PHE A 180 12.86 -1.98 15.07
CA PHE A 180 13.69 -2.42 13.95
C PHE A 180 14.95 -1.59 13.74
N ALA A 181 15.02 -0.38 14.30
CA ALA A 181 16.19 0.47 14.26
C ALA A 181 16.61 0.82 15.69
N SER A 182 17.80 0.34 16.08
CA SER A 182 18.36 0.63 17.39
C SER A 182 18.73 2.11 17.51
N GLY A 183 18.48 2.69 18.69
CA GLY A 183 18.92 4.05 19.02
C GLY A 183 17.98 5.18 18.60
N ILE A 184 16.76 4.89 18.15
CA ILE A 184 15.76 5.94 17.85
C ILE A 184 14.89 6.18 19.07
N SER A 185 14.89 7.42 19.54
CA SER A 185 14.02 7.87 20.62
C SER A 185 12.59 8.13 20.11
N ARG A 186 11.62 8.04 21.02
CA ARG A 186 10.20 8.32 20.70
C ARG A 186 9.99 9.72 20.09
N PRO A 187 10.61 10.81 20.60
CA PRO A 187 10.50 12.13 19.98
C PRO A 187 11.00 12.18 18.53
N GLU A 188 12.12 11.51 18.22
CA GLU A 188 12.68 11.46 16.87
C GLU A 188 11.76 10.74 15.89
N ALA A 189 11.18 9.60 16.29
CA ALA A 189 10.22 8.88 15.46
C ALA A 189 8.93 9.67 15.20
N ILE A 190 8.46 10.44 16.20
CA ILE A 190 7.31 11.35 16.04
C ILE A 190 7.67 12.48 15.07
N ALA A 191 8.83 13.13 15.25
CA ALA A 191 9.29 14.19 14.36
C ALA A 191 9.41 13.71 12.90
N PHE A 192 9.97 12.51 12.70
CA PHE A 192 10.03 11.83 11.41
C PHE A 192 8.64 11.64 10.79
N SER A 193 7.69 11.09 11.55
CA SER A 193 6.32 10.86 11.11
C SER A 193 5.63 12.15 10.64
N TRP A 194 5.78 13.23 11.41
CA TRP A 194 5.19 14.54 11.09
C TRP A 194 5.85 15.21 9.89
N LEU A 195 7.17 15.19 9.78
CA LEU A 195 7.87 15.73 8.62
C LEU A 195 7.50 14.98 7.34
N ALA A 196 7.46 13.66 7.39
CA ALA A 196 7.02 12.86 6.26
C ALA A 196 5.57 13.20 5.85
N TYR A 197 4.68 13.37 6.82
CA TYR A 197 3.32 13.77 6.51
C TYR A 197 3.24 15.17 5.90
N GLY A 198 3.98 16.13 6.45
CA GLY A 198 4.02 17.51 5.96
C GLY A 198 4.48 17.58 4.52
N ILE A 199 5.51 16.81 4.14
CA ILE A 199 5.98 16.78 2.75
C ILE A 199 4.92 16.17 1.82
N VAL A 200 4.23 15.10 2.24
CA VAL A 200 3.13 14.52 1.46
C VAL A 200 1.99 15.53 1.25
N ILE A 201 1.66 16.34 2.27
CA ILE A 201 0.67 17.42 2.14
C ILE A 201 1.14 18.46 1.13
N ILE A 202 2.40 18.90 1.20
CA ILE A 202 2.97 19.87 0.26
C ILE A 202 2.92 19.33 -1.18
N GLN A 203 3.32 18.08 -1.39
CA GLN A 203 3.23 17.42 -2.69
C GLN A 203 1.80 17.35 -3.21
N GLY A 204 0.85 17.01 -2.32
CA GLY A 204 -0.58 16.99 -2.63
C GLY A 204 -1.13 18.36 -3.01
N LEU A 205 -0.71 19.42 -2.32
CA LEU A 205 -1.08 20.80 -2.62
C LEU A 205 -0.53 21.23 -3.98
N LEU A 206 0.74 20.93 -4.28
CA LEU A 206 1.33 21.22 -5.59
C LEU A 206 0.55 20.52 -6.71
N GLY A 207 0.21 19.24 -6.54
CA GLY A 207 -0.62 18.50 -7.48
C GLY A 207 -2.02 19.11 -7.64
N GLY A 208 -2.62 19.56 -6.54
CA GLY A 208 -3.91 20.26 -6.54
C GLY A 208 -3.87 21.61 -7.27
N ILE A 209 -2.82 22.40 -7.07
CA ILE A 209 -2.61 23.67 -7.76
C ILE A 209 -2.43 23.45 -9.26
N VAL A 210 -1.57 22.51 -9.67
CA VAL A 210 -1.39 22.15 -11.09
C VAL A 210 -2.70 21.73 -11.71
N TYR A 211 -3.49 20.90 -11.02
CA TYR A 211 -4.81 20.50 -11.48
C TYR A 211 -5.78 21.69 -11.62
N ALA A 212 -5.80 22.62 -10.67
CA ALA A 212 -6.64 23.81 -10.72
C ALA A 212 -6.24 24.78 -11.86
N LEU A 213 -4.96 24.83 -12.21
CA LEU A 213 -4.43 25.64 -13.31
C LEU A 213 -4.60 24.97 -14.69
N ARG A 214 -4.79 23.65 -14.73
CA ARG A 214 -5.10 22.89 -15.93
C ARG A 214 -6.59 23.06 -16.25
N LYS A 215 -6.91 24.12 -17.00
CA LYS A 215 -8.21 24.28 -17.66
C LYS A 215 -8.39 23.25 -18.77
#